data_AF-G0WHK7-F1
#
_entry.id   AF-G0WHK7-F1
#
_cell.length_a   1.000
_cell.length_b   1.000
_cell.length_c   1.000
_cell.angle_alpha   90.00
_cell.angle_beta   90.00
_cell.angle_gamma   90.00
#
_symmetry.space_group_name_H-M   'P 1'
#
loop_
_entity.id
_entity.type
_entity.pdbx_description
1 polymer ?
#
loop_
_entity_poly.entity_id
_entity_poly.type
_entity_poly.pdbx_seq_one_letter_code
_entity_poly.pdbx_strand_id
1 'polypeptide(L)'
;MLLTKENTLVLISSLTFLKSTQAVPTASSHIHRRSNNAGTCAFPEYENMVAVQTNGTNAGWAMHYDQLCSYGSWCPYSCKPGQLMGQWDPSVTTYSYPGSQNGGLYCDSNGVLQKPIPENDYCYDGKGTVVAINNVQGSGDVAFCQTVLPGNEEMLIPTLVSDNETLAVPGTEYWAGTASHFYINPPGVSVDDGCKWGTKENPWGNWAPYVAGANMDKNGDTFVKIGWNPVYLEEATPFKDELPTFGVRITCDDESQCEGLECSITPSIDGVNGVSSPGAATGAGGGNFCVITAKNGAIAKIEVFEDNENSIPSSTNEKRDYIPYANKTGIISSFSNISNQTTTLSPAHSTVTTIKTITVTI
;
A
#
# COMPACT_ATOMS: atom_id res chain seq x y z
N MET A 1 -20.46 -76.78 22.75
CA MET A 1 -21.29 -77.03 21.55
C MET A 1 -20.59 -76.28 20.41
N LEU A 2 -19.47 -76.76 19.85
CA LEU A 2 -19.23 -77.93 18.98
C LEU A 2 -20.02 -77.89 17.65
N LEU A 3 -19.23 -77.89 16.56
CA LEU A 3 -19.51 -78.28 15.14
C LEU A 3 -20.02 -77.14 14.22
N THR A 4 -19.56 -76.90 12.98
CA THR A 4 -18.61 -77.55 12.02
C THR A 4 -18.41 -76.59 10.81
N LYS A 5 -17.18 -76.39 10.27
CA LYS A 5 -16.60 -76.86 8.96
C LYS A 5 -17.56 -76.71 7.74
N GLU A 6 -17.17 -76.19 6.57
CA GLU A 6 -16.04 -76.49 5.65
C GLU A 6 -15.65 -75.24 4.81
N ASN A 7 -14.38 -74.87 4.61
CA ASN A 7 -13.38 -75.36 3.62
C ASN A 7 -13.77 -75.25 2.13
N THR A 8 -13.26 -74.23 1.44
CA THR A 8 -12.92 -74.32 0.02
C THR A 8 -11.59 -73.63 -0.24
N LEU A 9 -10.67 -74.44 -0.77
CA LEU A 9 -9.28 -74.18 -1.11
C LEU A 9 -9.21 -73.49 -2.47
N VAL A 10 -8.53 -72.34 -2.59
CA VAL A 10 -8.07 -71.82 -3.89
C VAL A 10 -6.61 -71.37 -3.76
N LEU A 11 -5.84 -71.78 -4.77
CA LEU A 11 -4.39 -71.80 -4.85
C LEU A 11 -3.71 -70.43 -4.72
N ILE A 12 -2.54 -70.49 -4.08
CA ILE A 12 -1.50 -69.47 -4.04
C ILE A 12 -0.83 -69.38 -5.42
N SER A 13 -0.81 -68.20 -6.04
CA SER A 13 0.20 -67.84 -7.04
C SER A 13 0.94 -66.59 -6.57
N SER A 14 2.21 -66.79 -6.22
CA SER A 14 3.15 -65.74 -5.81
C SER A 14 3.46 -64.82 -7.00
N LEU A 15 3.04 -63.55 -6.95
CA LEU A 15 3.62 -62.49 -7.76
C LEU A 15 4.38 -61.52 -6.85
N THR A 16 5.71 -61.55 -7.00
CA THR A 16 6.66 -60.56 -6.48
C THR A 16 6.36 -59.19 -7.10
N PHE A 17 5.82 -58.26 -6.31
CA PHE A 17 5.78 -56.84 -6.68
C PHE A 17 7.13 -56.19 -6.39
N LEU A 18 7.86 -55.83 -7.45
CA LEU A 18 8.95 -54.86 -7.36
C LEU A 18 8.37 -53.52 -6.89
N LYS A 19 8.91 -53.01 -5.79
CA LYS A 19 8.69 -51.63 -5.33
C LYS A 19 9.34 -50.69 -6.35
N SER A 20 8.52 -50.07 -7.20
CA SER A 20 8.91 -48.89 -7.95
C SER A 20 9.00 -47.71 -6.97
N THR A 21 10.21 -47.19 -6.79
CA THR A 21 10.45 -45.89 -6.16
C THR A 21 9.85 -44.81 -7.06
N GLN A 22 8.68 -44.28 -6.69
CA GLN A 22 8.14 -43.08 -7.32
C GLN A 22 8.99 -41.89 -6.91
N ALA A 23 9.53 -41.21 -7.92
CA ALA A 23 10.24 -39.96 -7.80
C ALA A 23 9.31 -38.87 -7.26
N VAL A 24 9.87 -38.05 -6.37
CA VAL A 24 9.31 -36.77 -5.92
C VAL A 24 8.94 -35.92 -7.15
N PRO A 25 7.75 -35.30 -7.23
CA PRO A 25 7.43 -34.46 -8.36
C PRO A 25 8.31 -33.21 -8.32
N THR A 26 9.18 -33.09 -9.31
CA THR A 26 9.90 -31.87 -9.67
C THR A 26 8.91 -30.75 -10.00
N ALA A 27 9.29 -29.52 -9.62
CA ALA A 27 8.54 -28.27 -9.82
C ALA A 27 7.71 -28.22 -11.11
N SER A 28 6.43 -27.88 -10.95
CA SER A 28 5.51 -27.59 -12.05
C SER A 28 6.04 -26.41 -12.85
N SER A 29 6.62 -26.66 -14.03
CA SER A 29 6.97 -25.61 -14.98
C SER A 29 5.66 -25.06 -15.56
N HIS A 30 5.16 -23.98 -14.99
CA HIS A 30 4.10 -23.21 -15.63
C HIS A 30 4.64 -22.70 -16.97
N ILE A 31 4.07 -23.19 -18.07
CA ILE A 31 4.42 -22.72 -19.42
C ILE A 31 3.89 -21.28 -19.52
N HIS A 32 4.77 -20.30 -19.29
CA HIS A 32 4.41 -18.88 -19.40
C HIS A 32 4.01 -18.57 -20.84
N ARG A 33 2.87 -17.87 -20.99
CA ARG A 33 2.42 -17.33 -22.27
C ARG A 33 3.49 -16.34 -22.75
N ARG A 34 4.18 -16.65 -23.85
CA ARG A 34 5.13 -15.70 -24.43
C ARG A 34 4.36 -14.44 -24.87
N SER A 35 4.89 -13.27 -24.52
CA SER A 35 4.40 -12.00 -25.04
C SER A 35 4.42 -12.03 -26.57
N ASN A 36 3.42 -11.41 -27.20
CA ASN A 36 3.41 -11.22 -28.66
C ASN A 36 4.50 -10.24 -29.13
N ASN A 37 5.11 -9.49 -28.19
CA ASN A 37 6.21 -8.57 -28.45
C ASN A 37 7.53 -9.25 -28.08
N ALA A 38 8.43 -9.40 -29.05
CA ALA A 38 9.76 -9.94 -28.81
C ALA A 38 10.50 -9.09 -27.76
N GLY A 39 11.05 -9.74 -26.72
CA GLY A 39 11.85 -9.06 -25.69
C GLY A 39 11.11 -8.64 -24.42
N THR A 40 9.84 -9.04 -24.23
CA THR A 40 9.09 -8.77 -22.98
C THR A 40 8.43 -10.02 -22.39
N CYS A 41 8.21 -10.02 -21.07
CA CYS A 41 7.39 -11.03 -20.41
C CYS A 41 5.93 -10.58 -20.33
N ALA A 42 5.01 -11.49 -20.63
CA ALA A 42 3.58 -11.25 -20.47
C ALA A 42 3.18 -11.34 -19.00
N PHE A 43 2.23 -10.49 -18.59
CA PHE A 43 1.60 -10.58 -17.28
C PHE A 43 0.95 -11.97 -17.12
N PRO A 44 1.25 -12.72 -16.04
CA PRO A 44 0.91 -14.14 -15.98
C PRO A 44 -0.53 -14.43 -15.48
N GLU A 45 -1.27 -13.43 -14.99
CA GLU A 45 -2.63 -13.58 -14.44
C GLU A 45 -2.74 -14.72 -13.41
N TYR A 46 -1.74 -14.88 -12.54
CA TYR A 46 -1.77 -15.89 -11.49
C TYR A 46 -2.84 -15.60 -10.44
N GLU A 47 -3.10 -16.60 -9.59
CA GLU A 47 -4.10 -16.50 -8.53
C GLU A 47 -3.90 -15.22 -7.70
N ASN A 48 -4.99 -14.47 -7.54
CA ASN A 48 -5.08 -13.18 -6.85
C ASN A 48 -4.26 -12.02 -7.44
N MET A 49 -3.55 -12.21 -8.54
CA MET A 49 -2.94 -11.08 -9.26
C MET A 49 -4.02 -10.27 -9.98
N VAL A 50 -3.87 -8.95 -9.96
CA VAL A 50 -4.74 -8.00 -10.65
C VAL A 50 -3.91 -7.24 -11.67
N ALA A 51 -4.41 -7.13 -12.90
CA ALA A 51 -3.74 -6.36 -13.94
C ALA A 51 -3.96 -4.86 -13.71
N VAL A 52 -2.88 -4.08 -13.81
CA VAL A 52 -2.91 -2.62 -13.73
C VAL A 52 -2.79 -2.05 -15.14
N GLN A 53 -3.73 -1.19 -15.55
CA GLN A 53 -3.70 -0.45 -16.82
C GLN A 53 -3.30 -1.30 -18.04
N THR A 54 -4.21 -2.15 -18.54
CA THR A 54 -3.89 -3.12 -19.61
C THR A 54 -3.67 -2.52 -21.00
N ASN A 55 -4.09 -1.27 -21.23
CA ASN A 55 -3.98 -0.60 -22.52
C ASN A 55 -2.58 0.01 -22.77
N GLY A 56 -1.75 0.14 -21.74
CA GLY A 56 -0.40 0.68 -21.84
C GLY A 56 0.63 -0.36 -22.28
N THR A 57 1.89 0.06 -22.42
CA THR A 57 2.99 -0.87 -22.71
C THR A 57 3.37 -1.70 -21.48
N ASN A 58 2.98 -1.26 -20.28
CA ASN A 58 3.03 -2.06 -19.05
C ASN A 58 2.12 -3.29 -19.10
N ALA A 59 1.09 -3.31 -19.96
CA ALA A 59 0.32 -4.51 -20.30
C ALA A 59 -0.16 -5.33 -19.09
N GLY A 60 -0.58 -4.66 -18.02
CA GLY A 60 -1.07 -5.29 -16.79
C GLY A 60 -0.06 -5.34 -15.64
N TRP A 61 1.23 -5.12 -15.89
CA TRP A 61 2.23 -5.01 -14.82
C TRP A 61 2.01 -3.72 -14.01
N ALA A 62 2.31 -3.77 -12.71
CA ALA A 62 2.24 -2.62 -11.82
C ALA A 62 3.49 -1.74 -12.02
N MET A 63 3.57 -1.14 -13.21
CA MET A 63 4.67 -0.32 -13.71
C MET A 63 4.05 0.90 -14.40
N HIS A 64 4.83 1.96 -14.61
CA HIS A 64 4.35 3.16 -15.31
C HIS A 64 3.72 2.78 -16.66
N TYR A 65 2.68 3.51 -17.10
CA TYR A 65 1.88 3.18 -18.29
C TYR A 65 2.70 2.93 -19.57
N ASP A 66 3.86 3.60 -19.72
CA ASP A 66 4.76 3.47 -20.87
C ASP A 66 5.99 2.56 -20.61
N GLN A 67 6.04 1.86 -19.48
CA GLN A 67 7.15 0.99 -19.10
C GLN A 67 6.90 -0.47 -19.49
N LEU A 68 7.90 -1.12 -20.10
CA LEU A 68 7.85 -2.53 -20.49
C LEU A 68 8.48 -3.44 -19.42
N CYS A 69 7.84 -4.56 -19.09
CA CYS A 69 8.49 -5.71 -18.43
C CYS A 69 9.41 -6.43 -19.42
N SER A 70 10.61 -5.87 -19.62
CA SER A 70 11.57 -6.33 -20.61
C SER A 70 12.42 -7.50 -20.09
N TYR A 71 13.05 -8.24 -21.01
CA TYR A 71 14.02 -9.27 -20.62
C TYR A 71 15.14 -8.65 -19.79
N GLY A 72 15.55 -9.36 -18.72
CA GLY A 72 16.53 -8.91 -17.75
C GLY A 72 16.03 -7.89 -16.72
N SER A 73 14.72 -7.67 -16.62
CA SER A 73 14.14 -6.66 -15.71
C SER A 73 13.24 -7.25 -14.62
N TRP A 74 13.08 -6.48 -13.54
CA TRP A 74 12.12 -6.73 -12.48
C TRP A 74 10.75 -6.19 -12.89
N CYS A 75 9.72 -6.99 -12.65
CA CYS A 75 8.34 -6.71 -13.06
C CYS A 75 7.40 -6.80 -11.85
N PRO A 76 7.18 -5.67 -11.15
CA PRO A 76 6.21 -5.58 -10.07
C PRO A 76 4.79 -5.86 -10.57
N TYR A 77 3.97 -6.47 -9.71
CA TYR A 77 2.58 -6.78 -10.00
C TYR A 77 1.68 -6.38 -8.84
N SER A 78 0.38 -6.29 -9.12
CA SER A 78 -0.65 -5.97 -8.15
C SER A 78 -1.35 -7.24 -7.67
N CYS A 79 -1.77 -7.23 -6.41
CA CYS A 79 -2.62 -8.24 -5.80
C CYS A 79 -4.00 -7.66 -5.50
N LYS A 80 -4.98 -8.53 -5.24
CA LYS A 80 -6.33 -8.12 -4.82
C LYS A 80 -6.30 -7.18 -3.59
N PRO A 81 -7.35 -6.39 -3.36
CA PRO A 81 -7.52 -5.59 -2.14
C PRO A 81 -7.20 -6.38 -0.87
N GLY A 82 -6.51 -5.75 0.08
CA GLY A 82 -6.07 -6.36 1.33
C GLY A 82 -4.80 -7.22 1.22
N GLN A 83 -4.30 -7.51 0.01
CA GLN A 83 -3.13 -8.37 -0.20
C GLN A 83 -1.87 -7.61 -0.63
N LEU A 84 -0.72 -8.19 -0.30
CA LEU A 84 0.60 -7.68 -0.63
C LEU A 84 1.30 -8.57 -1.65
N MET A 85 2.18 -7.98 -2.44
CA MET A 85 3.08 -8.68 -3.35
C MET A 85 4.10 -9.50 -2.55
N GLY A 86 4.22 -10.80 -2.81
CA GLY A 86 5.09 -11.72 -2.08
C GLY A 86 6.47 -11.97 -2.69
N GLN A 87 6.78 -11.29 -3.79
CA GLN A 87 7.99 -11.53 -4.58
C GLN A 87 8.76 -10.23 -4.84
N TRP A 88 10.08 -10.28 -4.71
CA TRP A 88 11.03 -9.19 -4.93
C TRP A 88 12.45 -9.78 -4.94
N ASP A 89 13.47 -8.95 -5.12
CA ASP A 89 14.88 -9.36 -4.98
C ASP A 89 15.25 -9.64 -3.51
N PRO A 90 15.44 -10.91 -3.09
CA PRO A 90 15.71 -11.22 -1.69
C PRO A 90 17.07 -10.70 -1.21
N SER A 91 17.97 -10.28 -2.12
CA SER A 91 19.24 -9.66 -1.75
C SER A 91 19.10 -8.18 -1.37
N VAL A 92 17.98 -7.54 -1.71
CA VAL A 92 17.68 -6.15 -1.35
C VAL A 92 16.90 -6.10 -0.05
N THR A 93 17.59 -5.75 1.03
CA THR A 93 17.02 -5.70 2.39
C THR A 93 16.86 -4.28 2.93
N THR A 94 17.14 -3.26 2.12
CA THR A 94 17.06 -1.85 2.52
C THR A 94 16.31 -1.03 1.48
N TYR A 95 15.66 0.03 1.94
CA TYR A 95 15.05 1.03 1.06
C TYR A 95 16.15 1.91 0.46
N SER A 96 16.81 1.41 -0.58
CA SER A 96 17.86 2.15 -1.29
C SER A 96 17.79 1.95 -2.79
N TYR A 97 17.86 3.05 -3.54
CA TYR A 97 17.93 3.02 -5.00
C TYR A 97 19.30 2.49 -5.47
N PRO A 98 19.37 1.64 -6.51
CA PRO A 98 18.26 1.17 -7.34
C PRO A 98 17.52 -0.06 -6.79
N GLY A 99 18.03 -0.71 -5.74
CA GLY A 99 17.46 -1.94 -5.20
C GLY A 99 15.98 -1.83 -4.82
N SER A 100 15.52 -0.67 -4.35
CA SER A 100 14.11 -0.41 -4.01
C SER A 100 13.14 -0.60 -5.17
N GLN A 101 13.63 -0.65 -6.41
CA GLN A 101 12.82 -0.91 -7.60
C GLN A 101 12.71 -2.39 -7.97
N ASN A 102 13.47 -3.28 -7.32
CA ASN A 102 13.56 -4.69 -7.67
C ASN A 102 12.40 -5.51 -7.07
N GLY A 103 11.16 -5.15 -7.43
CA GLY A 103 9.95 -5.84 -7.00
C GLY A 103 9.41 -6.84 -8.01
N GLY A 104 8.58 -7.75 -7.50
CA GLY A 104 7.80 -8.69 -8.31
C GLY A 104 8.61 -9.86 -8.85
N LEU A 105 8.30 -10.24 -10.09
CA LEU A 105 8.94 -11.36 -10.78
C LEU A 105 10.12 -10.85 -11.60
N TYR A 106 11.13 -11.70 -11.78
CA TYR A 106 12.24 -11.38 -12.66
C TYR A 106 12.00 -11.96 -14.06
N CYS A 107 11.88 -11.12 -15.08
CA CYS A 107 11.83 -11.56 -16.46
C CYS A 107 13.26 -11.84 -16.93
N ASP A 108 13.64 -13.11 -17.08
CA ASP A 108 15.02 -13.44 -17.44
C ASP A 108 15.36 -13.10 -18.90
N SER A 109 16.62 -13.31 -19.28
CA SER A 109 17.11 -13.02 -20.64
C SER A 109 16.49 -13.88 -21.74
N ASN A 110 15.78 -14.96 -21.38
CA ASN A 110 15.07 -15.83 -22.31
C ASN A 110 13.56 -15.53 -22.35
N GLY A 111 13.08 -14.56 -21.57
CA GLY A 111 11.66 -14.25 -21.43
C GLY A 111 10.89 -15.24 -20.56
N VAL A 112 11.56 -15.88 -19.61
CA VAL A 112 10.93 -16.74 -18.61
C VAL A 112 10.84 -15.97 -17.30
N LEU A 113 9.64 -15.92 -16.73
CA LEU A 113 9.41 -15.29 -15.42
C LEU A 113 9.97 -16.21 -14.33
N GLN A 114 10.82 -15.64 -13.49
CA GLN A 114 11.39 -16.30 -12.33
C GLN A 114 10.65 -15.85 -11.08
N LYS A 115 10.31 -16.81 -10.20
CA LYS A 115 9.78 -16.59 -8.85
C LYS A 115 10.97 -16.51 -7.88
N PRO A 116 11.39 -15.31 -7.46
CA PRO A 116 12.66 -15.14 -6.72
C PRO A 116 12.63 -15.71 -5.30
N ILE A 117 11.45 -15.80 -4.68
CA ILE A 117 11.24 -16.29 -3.31
C ILE A 117 10.31 -17.52 -3.39
N PRO A 118 10.87 -18.73 -3.62
CA PRO A 118 10.09 -19.94 -3.85
C PRO A 118 9.06 -20.26 -2.76
N GLU A 119 9.40 -19.96 -1.52
CA GLU A 119 8.63 -20.21 -0.29
C GLU A 119 7.44 -19.27 -0.08
N ASN A 120 7.46 -18.08 -0.67
CA ASN A 120 6.37 -17.12 -0.55
C ASN A 120 5.30 -17.37 -1.62
N ASP A 121 4.05 -17.09 -1.32
CA ASP A 121 3.04 -16.97 -2.36
C ASP A 121 3.31 -15.75 -3.27
N TYR A 122 2.63 -15.68 -4.41
CA TYR A 122 2.68 -14.48 -5.24
C TYR A 122 1.94 -13.33 -4.55
N CYS A 123 0.74 -13.59 -4.06
CA CYS A 123 -0.04 -12.64 -3.30
C CYS A 123 -0.38 -13.27 -1.96
N TYR A 124 -0.21 -12.51 -0.88
CA TYR A 124 -0.54 -12.96 0.48
C TYR A 124 -1.28 -11.87 1.24
N ASP A 125 -2.10 -12.27 2.20
CA ASP A 125 -2.92 -11.33 2.98
C ASP A 125 -2.04 -10.39 3.82
N GLY A 126 -2.37 -9.10 3.79
CA GLY A 126 -1.87 -8.14 4.77
C GLY A 126 -2.43 -8.43 6.17
N LYS A 127 -2.16 -7.54 7.12
CA LYS A 127 -2.55 -7.75 8.52
C LYS A 127 -4.04 -7.66 8.78
N GLY A 128 -4.83 -7.11 7.85
CA GLY A 128 -6.29 -6.99 7.98
C GLY A 128 -6.74 -5.99 9.05
N THR A 129 -5.87 -5.08 9.47
CA THR A 129 -6.11 -4.15 10.59
C THR A 129 -6.60 -2.77 10.16
N VAL A 130 -6.76 -2.52 8.86
CA VAL A 130 -7.27 -1.25 8.32
C VAL A 130 -8.31 -1.53 7.24
N VAL A 131 -9.44 -0.83 7.34
CA VAL A 131 -10.54 -0.88 6.37
C VAL A 131 -10.82 0.52 5.84
N ALA A 132 -10.94 0.68 4.53
CA ALA A 132 -11.47 1.89 3.92
C ALA A 132 -13.00 1.81 3.89
N ILE A 133 -13.69 2.89 4.26
CA ILE A 133 -15.15 2.99 4.29
C ILE A 133 -15.57 4.15 3.39
N ASN A 134 -16.52 3.91 2.49
CA ASN A 134 -17.13 4.94 1.67
C ASN A 134 -18.50 5.32 2.26
N ASN A 135 -18.58 6.51 2.88
CA ASN A 135 -19.83 7.08 3.41
C ASN A 135 -20.44 8.13 2.47
N VAL A 136 -19.95 8.23 1.24
CA VAL A 136 -20.37 9.24 0.25
C VAL A 136 -21.62 8.73 -0.46
N GLN A 137 -22.66 9.55 -0.60
CA GLN A 137 -23.94 9.14 -1.16
C GLN A 137 -24.09 9.62 -2.61
N GLY A 138 -24.32 8.69 -3.54
CA GLY A 138 -24.64 9.03 -4.92
C GLY A 138 -23.50 9.62 -5.76
N SER A 139 -22.32 9.85 -5.17
CA SER A 139 -21.12 10.31 -5.89
C SER A 139 -20.26 9.17 -6.44
N GLY A 140 -20.61 7.91 -6.16
CA GLY A 140 -19.94 6.72 -6.68
C GLY A 140 -18.91 6.12 -5.72
N ASP A 141 -18.21 5.10 -6.21
CA ASP A 141 -17.15 4.39 -5.48
C ASP A 141 -15.90 5.28 -5.31
N VAL A 142 -15.03 4.92 -4.37
CA VAL A 142 -13.77 5.63 -4.11
C VAL A 142 -12.58 4.75 -4.47
N ALA A 143 -11.69 5.24 -5.34
CA ALA A 143 -10.46 4.54 -5.69
C ALA A 143 -9.32 4.89 -4.71
N PHE A 144 -8.92 3.90 -3.91
CA PHE A 144 -7.66 3.91 -3.15
C PHE A 144 -6.58 3.25 -3.98
N CYS A 145 -5.49 3.96 -4.26
CA CYS A 145 -4.44 3.46 -5.13
C CYS A 145 -3.17 3.31 -4.31
N GLN A 146 -2.68 2.08 -4.15
CA GLN A 146 -1.52 1.73 -3.33
C GLN A 146 -0.21 1.87 -4.11
N THR A 147 0.82 2.36 -3.42
CA THR A 147 2.20 2.38 -3.91
C THR A 147 2.70 1.01 -4.34
N VAL A 148 3.30 0.93 -5.53
CA VAL A 148 4.09 -0.21 -5.98
C VAL A 148 5.44 -0.18 -5.26
N LEU A 149 5.56 -0.94 -4.18
CA LEU A 149 6.78 -1.02 -3.38
C LEU A 149 7.06 -2.46 -2.93
N PRO A 150 8.26 -3.02 -3.17
CA PRO A 150 9.33 -2.47 -4.02
C PRO A 150 8.88 -2.32 -5.48
N GLY A 151 9.36 -1.27 -6.15
CA GLY A 151 8.93 -0.92 -7.51
C GLY A 151 9.23 0.52 -7.87
N ASN A 152 8.51 1.07 -8.84
CA ASN A 152 8.66 2.45 -9.31
C ASN A 152 8.07 3.50 -8.34
N GLU A 153 7.49 3.09 -7.22
CA GLU A 153 6.90 3.94 -6.17
C GLU A 153 5.70 4.79 -6.62
N GLU A 154 5.19 4.56 -7.83
CA GLU A 154 3.89 5.10 -8.24
C GLU A 154 2.77 4.35 -7.51
N MET A 155 1.67 5.05 -7.23
CA MET A 155 0.53 4.42 -6.56
C MET A 155 -0.50 3.93 -7.59
N LEU A 156 -0.30 2.71 -8.06
CA LEU A 156 -1.01 2.13 -9.19
C LEU A 156 -1.89 0.93 -8.82
N ILE A 157 -1.68 0.33 -7.64
CA ILE A 157 -2.37 -0.90 -7.22
C ILE A 157 -3.78 -0.53 -6.73
N PRO A 158 -4.86 -0.98 -7.39
CA PRO A 158 -6.18 -0.46 -7.11
C PRO A 158 -6.92 -1.18 -5.99
N THR A 159 -7.63 -0.41 -5.17
CA THR A 159 -8.70 -0.86 -4.28
C THR A 159 -9.92 0.04 -4.51
N LEU A 160 -10.98 -0.51 -5.08
CA LEU A 160 -12.22 0.21 -5.35
C LEU A 160 -13.20 0.00 -4.21
N VAL A 161 -13.55 1.07 -3.50
CA VAL A 161 -14.36 1.02 -2.29
C VAL A 161 -15.79 1.46 -2.59
N SER A 162 -16.71 0.51 -2.72
CA SER A 162 -18.15 0.79 -2.85
C SER A 162 -18.79 1.08 -1.49
N ASP A 163 -18.69 0.13 -0.55
CA ASP A 163 -19.15 0.29 0.84
C ASP A 163 -17.95 0.28 1.80
N ASN A 164 -17.20 -0.82 1.80
CA ASN A 164 -15.98 -0.99 2.58
C ASN A 164 -15.06 -2.01 1.92
N GLU A 165 -13.74 -1.82 2.08
CA GLU A 165 -12.72 -2.76 1.61
C GLU A 165 -11.53 -2.78 2.57
N THR A 166 -10.93 -3.96 2.76
CA THR A 166 -9.70 -4.09 3.55
C THR A 166 -8.52 -3.52 2.77
N LEU A 167 -7.71 -2.69 3.42
CA LEU A 167 -6.48 -2.17 2.85
C LEU A 167 -5.30 -3.11 3.14
N ALA A 168 -4.36 -3.20 2.20
CA ALA A 168 -3.18 -4.04 2.34
C ALA A 168 -2.20 -3.42 3.36
N VAL A 169 -2.20 -3.93 4.59
CA VAL A 169 -1.31 -3.46 5.67
C VAL A 169 -0.13 -4.40 5.82
N PRO A 170 1.13 -3.96 5.59
CA PRO A 170 2.31 -4.77 5.82
C PRO A 170 2.67 -4.88 7.30
N GLY A 171 3.24 -6.02 7.69
CA GLY A 171 3.99 -6.17 8.94
C GLY A 171 5.47 -5.97 8.75
N THR A 172 6.24 -6.13 9.83
CA THR A 172 7.70 -5.97 9.79
C THR A 172 8.42 -7.00 8.92
N GLU A 173 7.76 -8.11 8.55
CA GLU A 173 8.28 -9.10 7.62
C GLU A 173 8.19 -8.69 6.14
N TYR A 174 7.38 -7.67 5.82
CA TYR A 174 7.30 -7.16 4.46
C TYR A 174 8.61 -6.48 4.07
N TRP A 175 8.87 -6.42 2.76
CA TRP A 175 10.11 -5.92 2.18
C TRP A 175 10.66 -4.67 2.90
N ALA A 176 11.89 -4.78 3.42
CA ALA A 176 12.60 -3.76 4.18
C ALA A 176 11.84 -3.15 5.39
N GLY A 177 10.84 -3.84 5.94
CA GLY A 177 10.01 -3.36 7.04
C GLY A 177 9.18 -2.13 6.67
N THR A 178 8.79 -2.01 5.41
CA THR A 178 8.12 -0.82 4.85
C THR A 178 6.63 -0.76 5.14
N ALA A 179 6.05 0.42 4.91
CA ALA A 179 4.62 0.68 5.03
C ALA A 179 3.94 0.73 3.65
N SER A 180 2.65 0.42 3.63
CA SER A 180 1.79 0.72 2.48
C SER A 180 1.41 2.20 2.50
N HIS A 181 1.35 2.83 1.32
CA HIS A 181 0.82 4.17 1.14
C HIS A 181 -0.21 4.17 0.02
N PHE A 182 -1.18 5.07 0.11
CA PHE A 182 -2.30 5.15 -0.82
C PHE A 182 -2.59 6.59 -1.21
N TYR A 183 -2.95 6.83 -2.47
CA TYR A 183 -3.75 7.99 -2.84
C TYR A 183 -5.22 7.69 -2.57
N ILE A 184 -5.94 8.67 -2.03
CA ILE A 184 -7.39 8.62 -1.88
C ILE A 184 -8.00 9.56 -2.92
N ASN A 185 -8.52 9.00 -4.00
CA ASN A 185 -9.08 9.78 -5.09
C ASN A 185 -10.47 10.36 -4.73
N PRO A 186 -10.91 11.43 -5.42
CA PRO A 186 -12.28 11.91 -5.29
C PRO A 186 -13.33 10.81 -5.56
N PRO A 187 -14.44 10.77 -4.81
CA PRO A 187 -15.54 9.85 -5.08
C PRO A 187 -16.04 9.97 -6.53
N GLY A 188 -16.28 8.82 -7.17
CA GLY A 188 -16.73 8.74 -8.56
C GLY A 188 -15.61 8.71 -9.60
N VAL A 189 -14.36 8.94 -9.19
CA VAL A 189 -13.20 8.73 -10.07
C VAL A 189 -12.92 7.24 -10.19
N SER A 190 -12.89 6.75 -11.42
CA SER A 190 -12.65 5.33 -11.72
C SER A 190 -11.24 4.88 -11.34
N VAL A 191 -11.02 3.57 -11.19
CA VAL A 191 -9.67 3.00 -11.05
C VAL A 191 -8.77 3.36 -12.22
N ASP A 192 -9.29 3.36 -13.46
CA ASP A 192 -8.52 3.68 -14.66
C ASP A 192 -8.07 5.15 -14.72
N ASP A 193 -8.75 6.04 -13.98
CA ASP A 193 -8.39 7.45 -13.87
C ASP A 193 -7.62 7.79 -12.61
N GLY A 194 -7.95 7.15 -11.49
CA GLY A 194 -7.36 7.42 -10.18
C GLY A 194 -6.10 6.61 -9.88
N CYS A 195 -5.96 5.39 -10.39
CA CYS A 195 -4.80 4.53 -10.12
C CYS A 195 -3.79 4.56 -11.28
N LYS A 196 -3.38 5.77 -11.62
CA LYS A 196 -2.36 6.06 -12.63
C LYS A 196 -1.55 7.29 -12.27
N TRP A 197 -0.39 7.43 -12.89
CA TRP A 197 0.23 8.74 -13.02
C TRP A 197 -0.66 9.62 -13.90
N GLY A 198 -1.26 10.64 -13.29
CA GLY A 198 -2.26 11.51 -13.90
C GLY A 198 -1.63 12.72 -14.57
N THR A 199 -2.49 13.68 -14.88
CA THR A 199 -2.13 14.94 -15.51
C THR A 199 -2.71 16.09 -14.68
N LYS A 200 -2.27 17.33 -14.91
CA LYS A 200 -2.65 18.49 -14.08
C LYS A 200 -4.02 19.07 -14.39
N GLU A 201 -4.76 18.46 -15.31
CA GLU A 201 -6.10 18.86 -15.70
C GLU A 201 -7.15 18.53 -14.63
N ASN A 202 -6.87 17.57 -13.74
CA ASN A 202 -7.82 17.13 -12.72
C ASN A 202 -7.12 16.71 -11.40
N PRO A 203 -7.79 16.85 -10.24
CA PRO A 203 -7.24 16.54 -8.91
C PRO A 203 -7.35 15.05 -8.53
N TRP A 204 -6.87 14.15 -9.39
CA TRP A 204 -6.84 12.71 -9.16
C TRP A 204 -5.56 12.07 -9.68
N GLY A 205 -5.38 10.77 -9.45
CA GLY A 205 -4.09 10.12 -9.70
C GLY A 205 -3.08 10.54 -8.66
N ASN A 206 -1.84 10.77 -9.11
CA ASN A 206 -0.78 11.36 -8.28
C ASN A 206 -1.11 12.78 -7.75
N TRP A 207 -2.16 13.42 -8.29
CA TRP A 207 -2.68 14.71 -7.83
C TRP A 207 -3.92 14.58 -6.93
N ALA A 208 -4.27 13.39 -6.45
CA ALA A 208 -5.33 13.25 -5.46
C ALA A 208 -5.04 14.11 -4.21
N PRO A 209 -6.06 14.69 -3.54
CA PRO A 209 -5.82 15.63 -2.43
C PRO A 209 -5.27 14.96 -1.18
N TYR A 210 -5.60 13.68 -0.95
CA TYR A 210 -5.24 12.98 0.27
C TYR A 210 -4.40 11.74 0.03
N VAL A 211 -3.56 11.46 1.01
CA VAL A 211 -2.80 10.22 1.13
C VAL A 211 -3.15 9.52 2.43
N ALA A 212 -3.12 8.18 2.39
CA ALA A 212 -3.11 7.34 3.57
C ALA A 212 -1.81 6.53 3.64
N GLY A 213 -1.47 6.06 4.83
CA GLY A 213 -0.40 5.09 5.02
C GLY A 213 -0.63 4.22 6.23
N ALA A 214 -0.16 2.97 6.19
CA ALA A 214 -0.30 2.04 7.29
C ALA A 214 0.81 0.98 7.34
N ASN A 215 1.16 0.56 8.56
CA ASN A 215 2.01 -0.60 8.84
C ASN A 215 1.72 -1.13 10.25
N MET A 216 2.02 -2.42 10.48
CA MET A 216 1.95 -3.04 11.79
C MET A 216 3.35 -3.36 12.32
N ASP A 217 3.63 -3.01 13.56
CA ASP A 217 4.90 -3.35 14.20
C ASP A 217 4.92 -4.80 14.74
N LYS A 218 6.04 -5.17 15.35
CA LYS A 218 6.25 -6.49 15.97
C LYS A 218 5.39 -6.75 17.21
N ASN A 219 4.84 -5.70 17.83
CA ASN A 219 3.97 -5.81 19.00
C ASN A 219 2.51 -6.00 18.58
N GLY A 220 2.20 -5.86 17.30
CA GLY A 220 0.83 -5.90 16.77
C GLY A 220 0.15 -4.54 16.77
N ASP A 221 0.87 -3.46 17.04
CA ASP A 221 0.34 -2.10 16.98
C ASP A 221 0.32 -1.66 15.51
N THR A 222 -0.85 -1.26 15.02
CA THR A 222 -1.02 -0.74 13.66
C THR A 222 -1.02 0.78 13.69
N PHE A 223 -0.09 1.39 12.97
CA PHE A 223 -0.02 2.83 12.77
C PHE A 223 -0.78 3.19 11.51
N VAL A 224 -1.69 4.15 11.61
CA VAL A 224 -2.52 4.59 10.47
C VAL A 224 -2.44 6.09 10.33
N LYS A 225 -2.05 6.54 9.14
CA LYS A 225 -1.90 7.95 8.79
C LYS A 225 -2.91 8.34 7.73
N ILE A 226 -3.49 9.52 7.88
CA ILE A 226 -4.11 10.29 6.79
C ILE A 226 -3.45 11.67 6.71
N GLY A 227 -3.37 12.25 5.53
CA GLY A 227 -2.77 13.56 5.34
C GLY A 227 -3.05 14.15 3.97
N TRP A 228 -2.70 15.43 3.82
CA TRP A 228 -2.67 16.07 2.51
C TRP A 228 -1.52 15.54 1.68
N ASN A 229 -1.82 15.26 0.41
CA ASN A 229 -0.83 14.90 -0.58
C ASN A 229 0.06 16.13 -0.87
N PRO A 230 1.38 16.08 -0.62
CA PRO A 230 2.26 17.21 -0.90
C PRO A 230 2.20 17.68 -2.36
N VAL A 231 1.98 16.75 -3.30
CA VAL A 231 1.90 17.03 -4.73
C VAL A 231 0.67 17.90 -5.07
N TYR A 232 -0.44 17.76 -4.33
CA TYR A 232 -1.60 18.65 -4.45
C TYR A 232 -1.25 20.10 -4.08
N LEU A 233 -0.34 20.27 -3.12
CA LEU A 233 0.03 21.57 -2.55
C LEU A 233 1.14 22.30 -3.31
N GLU A 234 1.73 21.66 -4.32
CA GLU A 234 2.81 22.27 -5.10
C GLU A 234 2.35 23.52 -5.85
N GLU A 235 3.23 24.52 -5.95
CA GLU A 235 2.97 25.74 -6.73
C GLU A 235 2.60 25.48 -8.19
N ALA A 236 3.08 24.37 -8.74
CA ALA A 236 2.83 23.99 -10.11
C ALA A 236 1.47 23.30 -10.32
N THR A 237 0.68 23.09 -9.27
CA THR A 237 -0.63 22.44 -9.29
C THR A 237 -1.73 23.49 -9.43
N PRO A 238 -2.56 23.46 -10.49
CA PRO A 238 -3.50 24.54 -10.77
C PRO A 238 -4.65 24.64 -9.75
N PHE A 239 -4.99 23.52 -9.11
CA PHE A 239 -6.05 23.41 -8.10
C PHE A 239 -5.50 23.38 -6.66
N LYS A 240 -4.25 23.82 -6.43
CA LYS A 240 -3.61 23.75 -5.10
C LYS A 240 -4.39 24.48 -4.00
N ASP A 241 -5.16 25.51 -4.36
CA ASP A 241 -5.97 26.33 -3.43
C ASP A 241 -7.45 25.93 -3.43
N GLU A 242 -7.84 24.91 -4.20
CA GLU A 242 -9.22 24.42 -4.26
C GLU A 242 -9.50 23.46 -3.11
N LEU A 243 -10.67 23.61 -2.48
CA LEU A 243 -11.14 22.69 -1.45
C LEU A 243 -11.76 21.45 -2.10
N PRO A 244 -11.30 20.23 -1.76
CA PRO A 244 -11.99 19.01 -2.16
C PRO A 244 -13.42 18.99 -1.61
N THR A 245 -14.35 18.38 -2.35
CA THR A 245 -15.76 18.25 -1.94
C THR A 245 -16.01 17.05 -1.02
N PHE A 246 -14.94 16.43 -0.51
CA PHE A 246 -14.99 15.26 0.35
C PHE A 246 -13.90 15.36 1.41
N GLY A 247 -14.15 14.80 2.58
CA GLY A 247 -13.19 14.71 3.67
C GLY A 247 -12.80 13.27 3.97
N VAL A 248 -11.79 13.12 4.81
CA VAL A 248 -11.32 11.81 5.31
C VAL A 248 -11.10 11.86 6.82
N ARG A 249 -11.44 10.80 7.53
CA ARG A 249 -11.19 10.68 8.97
C ARG A 249 -10.85 9.25 9.36
N ILE A 250 -10.19 9.08 10.49
CA ILE A 250 -9.95 7.77 11.09
C ILE A 250 -10.90 7.54 12.26
N THR A 251 -11.64 6.43 12.22
CA THR A 251 -12.41 5.87 13.35
C THR A 251 -11.86 4.49 13.72
N CYS A 252 -12.32 3.91 14.82
CA CYS A 252 -11.96 2.55 15.21
C CYS A 252 -13.19 1.75 15.59
N ASP A 253 -13.12 0.43 15.44
CA ASP A 253 -14.14 -0.49 15.94
C ASP A 253 -14.16 -0.59 17.47
N ASP A 254 -13.00 -0.47 18.12
CA ASP A 254 -12.85 -0.26 19.56
C ASP A 254 -12.02 1.00 19.84
N GLU A 255 -12.70 2.12 20.10
CA GLU A 255 -12.07 3.40 20.39
C GLU A 255 -11.14 3.36 21.62
N SER A 256 -11.39 2.46 22.58
CA SER A 256 -10.55 2.33 23.78
C SER A 256 -9.17 1.76 23.48
N GLN A 257 -9.00 1.12 22.32
CA GLN A 257 -7.77 0.52 21.85
C GLN A 257 -7.07 1.37 20.77
N CYS A 258 -7.60 2.57 20.49
CA CYS A 258 -7.02 3.48 19.52
C CYS A 258 -6.51 4.76 20.19
N GLU A 259 -5.20 4.95 20.11
CA GLU A 259 -4.54 6.16 20.62
C GLU A 259 -4.41 7.19 19.50
N GLY A 260 -4.61 8.48 19.82
CA GLY A 260 -4.50 9.57 18.86
C GLY A 260 -5.76 9.86 18.03
N LEU A 261 -6.90 9.27 18.41
CA LEU A 261 -8.21 9.57 17.82
C LEU A 261 -8.55 11.06 17.84
N GLU A 262 -9.59 11.43 17.08
CA GLU A 262 -9.78 12.77 16.51
C GLU A 262 -8.71 13.05 15.46
N CYS A 263 -8.69 12.26 14.38
CA CYS A 263 -7.80 12.47 13.23
C CYS A 263 -8.66 12.62 11.98
N SER A 264 -8.87 13.86 11.54
CA SER A 264 -9.77 14.18 10.42
C SER A 264 -9.27 15.34 9.56
N ILE A 265 -9.66 15.31 8.29
CA ILE A 265 -9.53 16.38 7.30
C ILE A 265 -10.93 16.66 6.77
N THR A 266 -11.49 17.80 7.16
CA THR A 266 -12.79 18.31 6.73
C THR A 266 -12.57 19.64 6.01
N PRO A 267 -12.50 19.68 4.67
CA PRO A 267 -12.05 20.88 3.93
C PRO A 267 -12.81 22.16 4.27
N SER A 268 -14.13 22.07 4.46
CA SER A 268 -15.00 23.19 4.84
C SER A 268 -14.68 23.80 6.21
N ILE A 269 -14.04 23.04 7.10
CA ILE A 269 -13.64 23.46 8.45
C ILE A 269 -12.14 23.78 8.50
N ASP A 270 -11.32 22.87 7.99
CA ASP A 270 -9.87 22.86 8.15
C ASP A 270 -9.17 23.72 7.08
N GLY A 271 -9.82 23.95 5.93
CA GLY A 271 -9.22 24.58 4.77
C GLY A 271 -8.19 23.69 4.06
N VAL A 272 -7.55 24.24 3.03
CA VAL A 272 -6.46 23.56 2.32
C VAL A 272 -5.29 23.32 3.26
N ASN A 273 -4.74 22.11 3.22
CA ASN A 273 -3.67 21.64 4.10
C ASN A 273 -4.02 21.64 5.60
N GLY A 274 -5.28 21.80 5.99
CA GLY A 274 -5.70 21.71 7.38
C GLY A 274 -5.94 20.26 7.83
N VAL A 275 -5.63 19.98 9.10
CA VAL A 275 -5.87 18.69 9.75
C VAL A 275 -6.33 18.96 11.18
N SER A 276 -7.47 18.40 11.57
CA SER A 276 -7.97 18.41 12.93
C SER A 276 -7.49 17.17 13.68
N SER A 277 -6.48 17.34 14.55
CA SER A 277 -6.03 16.29 15.46
C SER A 277 -5.14 16.75 16.63
N PRO A 278 -5.20 16.09 17.80
CA PRO A 278 -4.19 16.24 18.85
C PRO A 278 -2.78 15.82 18.39
N GLY A 279 -2.70 14.92 17.41
CA GLY A 279 -1.45 14.40 16.83
C GLY A 279 -1.10 14.99 15.47
N ALA A 280 -1.62 16.17 15.12
CA ALA A 280 -1.34 16.82 13.85
C ALA A 280 0.15 17.22 13.73
N ALA A 281 0.74 16.98 12.57
CA ALA A 281 2.11 17.33 12.24
C ALA A 281 2.27 17.65 10.75
N THR A 282 3.40 18.26 10.37
CA THR A 282 3.75 18.54 8.97
C THR A 282 4.80 17.55 8.48
N GLY A 283 4.51 16.89 7.36
CA GLY A 283 5.37 15.86 6.77
C GLY A 283 6.35 16.41 5.74
N ALA A 284 7.12 15.50 5.13
CA ALA A 284 7.92 15.82 3.96
C ALA A 284 7.03 16.42 2.85
N GLY A 285 7.56 17.42 2.14
CA GLY A 285 6.80 18.14 1.11
C GLY A 285 5.74 19.10 1.64
N GLY A 286 5.63 19.30 2.96
CA GLY A 286 4.78 20.33 3.56
C GLY A 286 3.30 19.94 3.74
N GLY A 287 2.93 18.71 3.40
CA GLY A 287 1.59 18.18 3.66
C GLY A 287 1.38 17.90 5.14
N ASN A 288 0.33 18.45 5.73
CA ASN A 288 -0.08 18.17 7.09
C ASN A 288 -0.77 16.81 7.17
N PHE A 289 -0.58 16.13 8.29
CA PHE A 289 -1.11 14.79 8.53
C PHE A 289 -1.42 14.56 10.02
N CYS A 290 -2.16 13.51 10.31
CA CYS A 290 -2.32 12.96 11.66
C CYS A 290 -2.13 11.44 11.62
N VAL A 291 -1.81 10.85 12.78
CA VAL A 291 -1.54 9.42 12.93
C VAL A 291 -2.30 8.92 14.16
N ILE A 292 -2.91 7.76 14.04
CA ILE A 292 -3.45 6.99 15.17
C ILE A 292 -2.71 5.66 15.29
N THR A 293 -2.77 5.07 16.47
CA THR A 293 -2.25 3.73 16.73
C THR A 293 -3.39 2.84 17.21
N ALA A 294 -3.76 1.84 16.40
CA ALA A 294 -4.70 0.79 16.77
C ALA A 294 -3.93 -0.36 17.44
N LYS A 295 -4.31 -0.70 18.68
CA LYS A 295 -3.64 -1.69 19.51
C LYS A 295 -4.50 -2.94 19.69
N ASN A 296 -3.88 -4.01 20.16
CA ASN A 296 -4.57 -5.24 20.60
C ASN A 296 -5.55 -5.83 19.56
N GLY A 297 -5.25 -5.66 18.27
CA GLY A 297 -6.09 -6.18 17.18
C GLY A 297 -7.32 -5.35 16.84
N ALA A 298 -7.47 -4.13 17.38
CA ALA A 298 -8.48 -3.20 16.92
C ALA A 298 -8.29 -2.85 15.44
N ILE A 299 -9.41 -2.63 14.75
CA ILE A 299 -9.44 -2.30 13.32
C ILE A 299 -9.69 -0.80 13.17
N ALA A 300 -8.71 -0.12 12.59
CA ALA A 300 -8.86 1.27 12.19
C ALA A 300 -9.66 1.36 10.88
N LYS A 301 -10.48 2.39 10.76
CA LYS A 301 -11.31 2.65 9.59
C LYS A 301 -10.98 4.01 9.03
N ILE A 302 -10.56 4.06 7.77
CA ILE A 302 -10.40 5.30 7.03
C ILE A 302 -11.72 5.59 6.34
N GLU A 303 -12.50 6.52 6.88
CA GLU A 303 -13.81 6.89 6.37
C GLU A 303 -13.69 8.08 5.41
N VAL A 304 -14.20 7.91 4.21
CA VAL A 304 -14.40 8.96 3.21
C VAL A 304 -15.83 9.46 3.32
N PHE A 305 -16.03 10.77 3.40
CA PHE A 305 -17.36 11.38 3.59
C PHE A 305 -17.54 12.64 2.74
N GLU A 306 -18.79 12.99 2.45
CA GLU A 306 -19.12 14.25 1.76
C GLU A 306 -18.80 15.46 2.62
N ASP A 307 -18.09 16.43 2.06
CA ASP A 307 -17.84 17.70 2.72
C ASP A 307 -18.91 18.72 2.34
N ASN A 308 -20.04 18.62 3.03
CA ASN A 308 -21.15 19.57 2.97
C ASN A 308 -21.11 20.39 4.28
N GLU A 309 -21.54 21.67 4.31
CA GLU A 309 -21.54 22.49 5.56
C GLU A 309 -22.23 21.82 6.79
N ASN A 310 -23.00 20.74 6.59
CA ASN A 310 -23.65 19.94 7.62
C ASN A 310 -22.87 18.70 8.08
N SER A 311 -21.66 18.43 7.59
CA SER A 311 -20.84 17.25 7.91
C SER A 311 -20.20 17.30 9.31
N ILE A 312 -20.56 18.31 10.12
CA ILE A 312 -20.18 18.42 11.53
C ILE A 312 -20.61 17.13 12.27
N PRO A 313 -19.67 16.37 12.86
CA PRO A 313 -20.04 15.27 13.75
C PRO A 313 -20.92 15.85 14.86
N SER A 314 -22.14 15.33 15.01
CA SER A 314 -23.03 15.72 16.11
C SER A 314 -22.41 15.28 17.43
N SER A 315 -21.53 16.10 18.00
CA SER A 315 -21.18 16.00 19.40
C SER A 315 -22.35 16.55 20.20
N THR A 316 -22.81 15.74 21.15
CA THR A 316 -23.87 16.06 22.08
C THR A 316 -23.66 17.44 22.70
N ASN A 317 -24.71 18.27 22.64
CA ASN A 317 -24.82 19.58 23.27
C ASN A 317 -24.32 19.59 24.73
N GLU A 318 -23.10 20.06 24.94
CA GLU A 318 -22.76 20.81 26.15
C GLU A 318 -21.96 22.06 25.74
N LYS A 319 -22.56 23.22 25.95
CA LYS A 319 -21.90 24.52 25.89
C LYS A 319 -20.66 24.47 26.79
N ARG A 320 -19.47 24.57 26.21
CA ARG A 320 -18.26 24.97 26.95
C ARG A 320 -17.84 26.35 26.51
N ASP A 321 -17.80 27.24 27.49
CA ASP A 321 -17.28 28.59 27.36
C ASP A 321 -15.80 28.54 26.93
N TYR A 322 -15.49 29.30 25.88
CA TYR A 322 -14.15 29.53 25.39
C TYR A 322 -13.34 30.31 26.43
N ILE A 323 -12.34 29.65 27.03
CA ILE A 323 -11.30 30.32 27.84
C ILE A 323 -9.97 30.18 27.09
N PRO A 324 -9.31 31.30 26.70
CA PRO A 324 -8.03 31.25 26.02
C PRO A 324 -6.94 30.83 27.02
N TYR A 325 -6.31 29.67 26.79
CA TYR A 325 -5.20 29.22 27.61
C TYR A 325 -3.88 29.90 27.20
N ALA A 326 -3.33 30.63 28.15
CA ALA A 326 -2.03 31.28 28.09
C ALA A 326 -0.88 30.26 28.16
N ASN A 327 0.20 30.57 27.43
CA ASN A 327 1.50 29.90 27.43
C ASN A 327 1.97 29.49 28.83
N LYS A 328 2.27 28.20 29.00
CA LYS A 328 3.07 27.73 30.12
C LYS A 328 4.16 26.78 29.62
N THR A 329 5.36 27.36 29.48
CA THR A 329 6.65 26.68 29.35
C THR A 329 6.86 25.66 30.47
N GLY A 330 7.31 24.45 30.11
CA GLY A 330 7.71 23.42 31.05
C GLY A 330 8.39 22.20 30.41
N ILE A 331 9.73 22.25 30.41
CA ILE A 331 10.67 21.11 30.50
C ILE A 331 10.75 20.16 29.28
N ILE A 332 11.69 20.49 28.40
CA ILE A 332 12.26 19.58 27.39
C ILE A 332 13.33 18.73 28.08
N SER A 333 13.17 17.40 28.05
CA SER A 333 14.25 16.46 28.31
C SER A 333 15.12 16.33 27.06
N SER A 334 16.41 16.59 27.26
CA SER A 334 17.48 16.62 26.28
C SER A 334 17.80 15.25 25.69
N PHE A 335 18.02 15.20 24.36
CA PHE A 335 18.93 14.24 23.75
C PHE A 335 19.90 14.94 22.79
N SER A 336 21.09 14.34 22.72
CA SER A 336 22.39 14.97 22.58
C SER A 336 22.80 15.30 21.14
N ASN A 337 23.44 16.46 20.97
CA ASN A 337 24.20 16.84 19.79
C ASN A 337 25.47 15.98 19.62
N ILE A 338 25.74 15.50 18.41
CA ILE A 338 27.09 15.09 17.98
C ILE A 338 27.48 15.80 16.68
N SER A 339 28.46 16.68 16.85
CA SER A 339 29.61 17.03 16.01
C SER A 339 29.40 17.50 14.55
N ASN A 340 29.60 18.81 14.37
CA ASN A 340 30.07 19.43 13.13
C ASN A 340 31.43 18.87 12.68
N GLN A 341 31.58 18.61 11.39
CA GLN A 341 32.87 18.77 10.71
C GLN A 341 32.68 19.56 9.40
N THR A 342 33.42 20.65 9.35
CA THR A 342 33.56 21.60 8.24
C THR A 342 34.54 21.04 7.21
N THR A 343 34.24 21.15 5.90
CA THR A 343 35.27 21.17 4.85
C THR A 343 34.81 21.98 3.62
N THR A 344 35.43 23.16 3.49
CA THR A 344 35.97 23.87 2.29
C THR A 344 35.33 23.75 0.89
N LEU A 345 35.20 24.92 0.24
CA LEU A 345 34.60 25.25 -1.06
C LEU A 345 35.49 25.07 -2.31
N SER A 346 34.81 24.77 -3.45
CA SER A 346 35.01 25.20 -4.88
C SER A 346 35.42 24.12 -5.91
N PRO A 347 35.14 24.29 -7.24
CA PRO A 347 33.85 24.62 -7.88
C PRO A 347 33.47 23.73 -9.12
N ALA A 348 32.19 23.80 -9.52
CA ALA A 348 31.59 23.61 -10.86
C ALA A 348 31.63 22.24 -11.61
N HIS A 349 30.51 21.50 -11.62
CA HIS A 349 29.82 21.04 -12.86
C HIS A 349 28.44 20.39 -12.58
N SER A 350 27.47 20.74 -13.43
CA SER A 350 26.20 20.05 -13.78
C SER A 350 25.32 19.48 -12.65
N THR A 351 24.29 20.24 -12.27
CA THR A 351 23.21 19.84 -11.36
C THR A 351 22.26 18.83 -12.00
N VAL A 352 22.35 17.58 -11.56
CA VAL A 352 21.22 16.64 -11.53
C VAL A 352 20.47 16.90 -10.22
N THR A 353 19.18 17.19 -10.30
CA THR A 353 18.32 17.41 -9.13
C THR A 353 18.15 16.10 -8.38
N THR A 354 18.97 15.88 -7.34
CA THR A 354 18.79 14.79 -6.39
C THR A 354 17.59 15.08 -5.50
N ILE A 355 16.47 14.39 -5.73
CA ILE A 355 15.38 14.31 -4.76
C ILE A 355 15.91 13.51 -3.57
N LYS A 356 16.14 14.17 -2.43
CA LYS A 356 16.38 13.50 -1.16
C LYS A 356 15.04 12.97 -0.65
N THR A 357 14.76 11.69 -0.91
CA THR A 357 13.66 10.98 -0.26
C THR A 357 14.05 10.70 1.19
N ILE A 358 13.25 11.25 2.11
CA ILE A 358 13.38 11.02 3.55
C ILE A 358 12.73 9.68 3.86
N THR A 359 13.53 8.74 4.38
CA THR A 359 13.00 7.57 5.07
C THR A 359 12.19 8.04 6.26
N VAL A 360 10.89 7.77 6.26
CA VAL A 360 10.11 7.78 7.50
C VAL A 360 10.53 6.52 8.26
N THR A 361 11.56 6.65 9.08
CA THR A 361 11.69 5.75 10.23
C THR A 361 10.68 6.26 11.25
N ILE A 362 9.61 5.49 11.48
CA ILE A 362 8.78 5.64 12.68
C ILE A 362 9.54 5.00 13.84
#